data_AF-A0A167D0X8-F1
#
_entry.id   AF-A0A167D0X8-F1
#
_cell.length_a   1.000
_cell.length_b   1.000
_cell.length_c   1.000
_cell.angle_alpha   90.00
_cell.angle_beta   90.00
_cell.angle_gamma   90.00
#
_symmetry.space_group_name_H-M   'P 1'
#
loop_
_entity.id
_entity.type
_entity.pdbx_description
1 polymer ?
#
loop_
_entity_poly.entity_id
_entity_poly.type
_entity_poly.pdbx_seq_one_letter_code
_entity_poly.pdbx_strand_id
1 'polypeptide(L)'
;MTGTINNGKPFPPMEIRELLNPGSCYSPEAIRAFLRYSRRQSDDSLPTHLPRTGSCAEHISTVLFPAWLARDTLLDYCGRVSDQGRKAVRNSGLSNSNSNGDLDSRSATAVLPPGLSESLRVPPDPRIDAYRARDFGKSPESAEDAIREWVDQELSIESIVRENSCHLLADKCGSFSTKPGSYIKAYNESVYEPSRED
;
A
#
# COMPACT_ATOMS: atom_id res chain seq x y z
N MET A 1 1.86 45.22 -15.80
CA MET A 1 1.26 44.01 -16.37
C MET A 1 2.38 43.11 -16.86
N THR A 2 2.75 42.10 -16.06
CA THR A 2 3.40 40.83 -16.45
C THR A 2 3.68 40.10 -15.14
N GLY A 3 2.67 39.43 -14.61
CA GLY A 3 2.85 38.50 -13.50
C GLY A 3 3.45 37.22 -14.06
N THR A 4 4.73 36.98 -13.80
CA THR A 4 5.37 35.69 -14.04
C THR A 4 4.70 34.68 -13.11
N ILE A 5 3.79 33.88 -13.66
CA ILE A 5 3.32 32.66 -13.00
C ILE A 5 4.58 31.79 -12.88
N ASN A 6 5.09 31.67 -11.65
CA ASN A 6 6.10 30.68 -11.34
C ASN A 6 5.46 29.33 -11.64
N ASN A 7 5.78 28.80 -12.82
CA ASN A 7 5.58 27.40 -13.18
C ASN A 7 6.08 26.59 -11.98
N GLY A 8 5.14 25.94 -11.29
CA GLY A 8 5.44 25.14 -10.11
C GLY A 8 6.59 24.22 -10.45
N LYS A 9 7.77 24.54 -9.93
CA LYS A 9 8.91 23.63 -10.00
C LYS A 9 8.40 22.31 -9.41
N PRO A 10 8.52 21.20 -10.14
CA PRO A 10 8.37 19.89 -9.53
C PRO A 10 9.29 19.90 -8.30
N PHE A 11 8.78 19.44 -7.14
CA PHE A 11 9.68 18.95 -6.11
C PHE A 11 10.76 18.10 -6.79
N PRO A 12 12.03 18.17 -6.38
CA PRO A 12 13.04 17.27 -6.95
C PRO A 12 12.45 15.86 -6.90
N PRO A 13 12.29 15.18 -8.04
CA PRO A 13 11.62 13.91 -8.06
C PRO A 13 12.51 12.99 -7.25
N MET A 14 12.03 12.51 -6.10
CA MET A 14 12.39 11.13 -5.79
C MET A 14 11.75 10.35 -6.92
N GLU A 15 12.57 10.06 -7.93
CA GLU A 15 12.19 9.21 -9.03
C GLU A 15 11.75 7.89 -8.41
N ILE A 16 10.63 7.34 -8.88
CA ILE A 16 10.09 6.06 -8.39
C ILE A 16 11.21 5.00 -8.36
N ARG A 17 12.13 5.07 -9.34
CA ARG A 17 13.30 4.21 -9.46
C ARG A 17 14.21 4.21 -8.23
N GLU A 18 14.35 5.32 -7.53
CA GLU A 18 15.14 5.42 -6.30
C GLU A 18 14.46 4.70 -5.14
N LEU A 19 13.13 4.67 -5.12
CA LEU A 19 12.29 4.03 -4.11
C LEU A 19 12.07 2.52 -4.37
N LEU A 20 12.34 2.04 -5.59
CA LEU A 20 12.22 0.64 -5.99
C LEU A 20 13.42 -0.20 -5.52
N ASN A 21 13.61 -0.30 -4.22
CA ASN A 21 14.59 -1.16 -3.59
C ASN A 21 14.01 -1.82 -2.32
N PRO A 22 14.48 -3.01 -1.90
CA PRO A 22 13.86 -3.71 -0.78
C PRO A 22 13.98 -2.93 0.53
N GLY A 23 15.08 -2.20 0.74
CA GLY A 23 15.33 -1.41 1.95
C GLY A 23 14.25 -0.36 2.20
N SER A 24 13.74 0.26 1.13
CA SER A 24 12.64 1.24 1.21
C SER A 24 11.31 0.61 1.62
N CYS A 25 11.11 -0.70 1.45
CA CYS A 25 9.91 -1.39 1.94
C CYS A 25 9.98 -1.66 3.46
N TYR A 26 11.16 -1.96 3.99
CA TYR A 26 11.39 -2.13 5.43
C TYR A 26 11.42 -0.79 6.20
N SER A 27 11.61 0.33 5.49
CA SER A 27 11.58 1.70 6.04
C SER A 27 10.72 2.60 5.15
N PRO A 28 9.38 2.53 5.28
CA PRO A 28 8.44 3.06 4.31
C PRO A 28 8.25 4.58 4.38
N GLU A 29 9.03 5.33 5.16
CA GLU A 29 8.86 6.77 5.35
C GLU A 29 8.99 7.54 4.03
N ALA A 30 9.99 7.19 3.21
CA ALA A 30 10.21 7.82 1.91
C ALA A 30 9.08 7.47 0.92
N ILE A 31 8.62 6.22 0.91
CA ILE A 31 7.49 5.77 0.09
C ILE A 31 6.20 6.49 0.50
N ARG A 32 5.88 6.54 1.79
CA ARG A 32 4.70 7.23 2.32
C ARG A 32 4.74 8.73 2.01
N ALA A 33 5.91 9.36 2.07
CA ALA A 33 6.09 10.75 1.67
C ALA A 33 5.80 10.94 0.17
N PHE A 34 6.31 10.04 -0.67
CA PHE A 34 6.01 10.02 -2.10
C PHE A 34 4.51 9.84 -2.37
N LEU A 35 3.84 8.86 -1.75
CA LEU A 35 2.41 8.60 -1.94
C LEU A 35 1.56 9.82 -1.59
N ARG A 36 1.82 10.46 -0.44
CA ARG A 36 1.15 11.69 -0.01
C ARG A 36 1.36 12.84 -1.01
N TYR A 37 2.60 13.02 -1.46
CA TYR A 37 2.92 14.05 -2.44
C TYR A 37 2.22 13.79 -3.79
N SER A 38 2.28 12.56 -4.29
CA SER A 38 1.64 12.14 -5.53
C SER A 38 0.13 12.40 -5.49
N ARG A 39 -0.58 11.90 -4.46
CA ARG A 39 -2.02 12.14 -4.27
C ARG A 39 -2.37 13.62 -4.22
N ARG A 40 -1.56 14.43 -3.52
CA ARG A 40 -1.77 15.88 -3.45
C ARG A 40 -1.68 16.56 -4.81
N GLN A 41 -0.74 16.12 -5.66
CA GLN A 41 -0.52 16.72 -6.97
C GLN A 41 -1.51 16.21 -8.03
N SER A 42 -1.97 14.97 -7.93
CA SER A 42 -2.89 14.36 -8.91
C SER A 42 -4.36 14.40 -8.51
N ASP A 43 -4.70 13.92 -7.31
CA ASP A 43 -6.08 13.62 -6.90
C ASP A 43 -6.69 14.77 -6.09
N ASP A 44 -6.00 15.25 -5.05
CA ASP A 44 -6.50 16.35 -4.20
C ASP A 44 -6.55 17.70 -4.95
N SER A 45 -5.77 17.81 -6.03
CA SER A 45 -5.68 18.99 -6.88
C SER A 45 -6.83 19.05 -7.90
N LEU A 46 -7.54 17.94 -8.15
CA LEU A 46 -8.60 17.84 -9.16
C LEU A 46 -9.66 18.94 -9.05
N PRO A 47 -10.20 19.30 -7.88
CA PRO A 47 -11.23 20.35 -7.81
C PRO A 47 -10.78 21.71 -8.36
N THR A 48 -9.46 21.98 -8.32
CA THR A 48 -8.87 23.25 -8.76
C THR A 48 -8.37 23.17 -10.20
N HIS A 49 -7.82 22.02 -10.59
CA HIS A 49 -7.10 21.84 -11.86
C HIS A 49 -7.94 21.18 -12.97
N LEU A 50 -9.10 20.62 -12.64
CA LEU A 50 -10.00 20.09 -13.67
C LEU A 50 -10.49 21.23 -14.57
N PRO A 51 -10.37 21.09 -15.90
CA PRO A 51 -10.78 22.12 -16.83
C PRO A 51 -12.30 22.36 -16.69
N ARG A 52 -12.70 23.61 -16.43
CA ARG A 52 -14.11 24.01 -16.45
C ARG A 52 -14.73 23.95 -17.85
N THR A 53 -13.87 24.03 -18.87
CA THR A 53 -14.21 23.98 -20.30
C THR A 53 -13.09 23.24 -21.03
N GLY A 54 -13.41 22.35 -21.97
CA GLY A 54 -12.44 21.50 -22.66
C GLY A 54 -12.58 20.03 -22.28
N SER A 55 -11.62 19.19 -22.69
CA SER A 55 -11.67 17.74 -22.43
C SER A 55 -10.85 17.36 -21.21
N CYS A 56 -11.46 16.68 -20.24
CA CYS A 56 -10.72 16.08 -19.13
C CYS A 56 -9.78 14.94 -19.55
N ALA A 57 -9.92 14.43 -20.78
CA ALA A 57 -9.13 13.30 -21.25
C ALA A 57 -7.62 13.57 -21.17
N GLU A 58 -7.18 14.80 -21.50
CA GLU A 58 -5.76 15.18 -21.43
C GLU A 58 -5.24 15.15 -19.99
N HIS A 59 -5.98 15.72 -19.03
CA HIS A 59 -5.57 15.69 -17.63
C HIS A 59 -5.52 14.25 -17.08
N ILE A 60 -6.50 13.43 -17.46
CA ILE A 60 -6.57 12.02 -17.07
C ILE A 60 -5.35 11.25 -17.60
N SER A 61 -5.04 11.37 -18.90
CA SER A 61 -3.98 10.59 -19.54
C SER A 61 -2.57 11.08 -19.22
N THR A 62 -2.38 12.38 -18.94
CA THR A 62 -1.04 12.96 -18.72
C THR A 62 -0.67 13.12 -17.25
N VAL A 63 -1.65 13.23 -16.36
CA VAL A 63 -1.41 13.49 -14.93
C VAL A 63 -1.96 12.35 -14.07
N LEU A 64 -3.26 12.09 -14.15
CA LEU A 64 -3.93 11.22 -13.18
C LEU A 64 -3.51 9.75 -13.33
N PHE A 65 -3.66 9.16 -14.51
CA PHE A 65 -3.33 7.76 -14.75
C PHE A 65 -1.84 7.45 -14.56
N PRO A 66 -0.90 8.28 -15.07
CA PRO A 66 0.52 8.09 -14.77
C PRO A 66 0.81 8.15 -13.26
N ALA A 67 0.16 9.05 -12.51
CA ALA A 67 0.33 9.11 -11.06
C ALA A 67 -0.22 7.86 -10.35
N TRP A 68 -1.36 7.32 -10.80
CA TRP A 68 -1.90 6.07 -10.26
C TRP A 68 -0.97 4.88 -10.53
N LEU A 69 -0.46 4.77 -11.76
CA LEU A 69 0.49 3.73 -12.16
C LEU A 69 1.78 3.78 -11.32
N ALA A 70 2.28 4.99 -11.08
CA ALA A 70 3.45 5.21 -10.24
C ALA A 70 3.27 4.67 -8.81
N ARG A 71 2.10 4.92 -8.21
CA ARG A 71 1.78 4.44 -6.86
C ARG A 71 1.56 2.92 -6.83
N ASP A 72 0.85 2.37 -7.82
CA ASP A 72 0.65 0.92 -7.95
C ASP A 72 1.99 0.19 -8.08
N THR A 73 2.89 0.71 -8.92
CA THR A 73 4.22 0.13 -9.14
C THR A 73 5.00 -0.01 -7.82
N LEU A 74 4.94 0.98 -6.93
CA LEU A 74 5.62 0.95 -5.64
C LEU A 74 4.97 -0.02 -4.65
N LEU A 75 3.64 0.03 -4.54
CA LEU A 75 2.90 -0.82 -3.61
C LEU A 75 2.99 -2.30 -4.02
N ASP A 76 2.86 -2.60 -5.30
CA ASP A 76 3.04 -3.96 -5.85
C ASP A 76 4.47 -4.46 -5.69
N TYR A 77 5.46 -3.58 -5.84
CA TYR A 77 6.86 -3.93 -5.59
C TYR A 77 7.05 -4.35 -4.13
N CYS A 78 6.60 -3.56 -3.16
CA CYS A 78 6.75 -3.91 -1.75
C CYS A 78 5.91 -5.13 -1.33
N GLY A 79 4.73 -5.33 -1.93
CA GLY A 79 3.96 -6.56 -1.76
C GLY A 79 4.75 -7.80 -2.20
N ARG A 80 5.41 -7.74 -3.36
CA ARG A 80 6.28 -8.84 -3.84
C ARG A 80 7.51 -9.05 -2.96
N VAL A 81 8.13 -7.99 -2.44
CA VAL A 81 9.26 -8.08 -1.51
C VAL A 81 8.85 -8.84 -0.24
N SER A 82 7.70 -8.49 0.35
CA SER A 82 7.15 -9.21 1.51
C SER A 82 6.91 -10.69 1.18
N ASP A 83 6.19 -10.99 0.09
CA ASP A 83 5.88 -12.36 -0.30
C ASP A 83 7.12 -13.22 -0.54
N GLN A 84 8.16 -12.63 -1.13
CA GLN A 84 9.43 -13.30 -1.36
C GLN A 84 10.15 -13.59 -0.04
N GLY A 85 10.20 -12.63 0.88
CA GLY A 85 10.77 -12.81 2.22
C GLY A 85 10.07 -13.93 2.99
N ARG A 86 8.73 -13.95 3.00
CA ARG A 86 7.92 -14.99 3.67
C ARG A 86 8.22 -16.38 3.13
N LYS A 87 8.33 -16.50 1.79
CA LYS A 87 8.70 -17.76 1.14
C LYS A 87 10.13 -18.18 1.50
N ALA A 88 11.06 -17.25 1.59
CA ALA A 88 12.44 -17.54 1.98
C ALA A 88 12.49 -18.07 3.42
N VAL A 89 11.86 -17.39 4.38
CA VAL A 89 11.78 -17.84 5.79
C VAL A 89 11.17 -19.24 5.90
N ARG A 90 10.07 -19.49 5.19
CA ARG A 90 9.42 -20.81 5.15
C ARG A 90 10.33 -21.89 4.55
N ASN A 91 11.03 -21.59 3.46
CA ASN A 91 11.90 -22.55 2.77
C ASN A 91 13.23 -22.78 3.51
N SER A 92 13.68 -21.82 4.33
CA SER A 92 14.88 -21.93 5.18
C SER A 92 14.72 -22.85 6.39
N GLY A 93 13.57 -23.53 6.55
CA GLY A 93 13.52 -24.72 7.39
C GLY A 93 13.56 -24.46 8.90
N LEU A 94 13.05 -23.33 9.38
CA LEU A 94 12.46 -23.28 10.75
C LEU A 94 11.03 -23.86 10.76
N SER A 95 10.74 -24.82 9.87
CA SER A 95 9.65 -25.77 10.06
C SER A 95 10.03 -26.69 11.20
N ASN A 96 9.73 -26.28 12.44
CA ASN A 96 9.43 -27.24 13.49
C ASN A 96 8.07 -27.85 13.14
N SER A 97 8.07 -28.77 12.17
CA SER A 97 6.92 -29.60 11.83
C SER A 97 6.63 -30.50 13.03
N ASN A 98 5.72 -30.06 13.90
CA ASN A 98 4.91 -30.95 14.73
C ASN A 98 3.53 -30.32 14.91
N SER A 99 2.77 -30.31 13.82
CA SER A 99 1.32 -30.13 13.84
C SER A 99 0.65 -31.43 13.40
N ASN A 100 0.94 -32.51 14.12
CA ASN A 100 -0.10 -33.49 14.43
C ASN A 100 -0.51 -33.15 15.86
N GLY A 101 -1.58 -32.38 16.00
CA GLY A 101 -2.05 -31.87 17.27
C GLY A 101 -3.55 -31.65 17.19
N ASP A 102 -4.27 -32.76 17.04
CA ASP A 102 -5.61 -32.86 17.59
C ASP A 102 -5.57 -32.29 19.02
N LEU A 103 -6.50 -31.38 19.29
CA LEU A 103 -6.67 -30.73 20.58
C LEU A 103 -6.95 -31.80 21.64
N ASP A 104 -5.95 -32.17 22.41
CA ASP A 104 -6.17 -32.73 23.73
C ASP A 104 -5.40 -31.95 24.78
N SER A 105 -6.14 -31.51 25.79
CA SER A 105 -5.65 -30.71 26.90
C SER A 105 -4.66 -31.54 27.71
N ARG A 106 -3.35 -31.27 27.61
CA ARG A 106 -2.38 -31.40 28.71
C ARG A 106 -0.97 -30.94 28.31
N SER A 107 -0.54 -29.86 28.96
CA SER A 107 0.84 -29.60 29.40
C SER A 107 1.96 -29.83 28.38
N ALA A 108 2.13 -28.89 27.44
CA ALA A 108 3.35 -28.81 26.64
C ALA A 108 4.40 -27.95 27.35
N THR A 109 5.30 -28.60 28.09
CA THR A 109 6.56 -27.99 28.56
C THR A 109 7.50 -27.84 27.37
N ALA A 110 7.35 -26.75 26.60
CA ALA A 110 8.24 -26.42 25.50
C ALA A 110 9.54 -25.82 26.06
N VAL A 111 10.65 -26.55 25.93
CA VAL A 111 12.00 -26.07 26.24
C VAL A 111 12.46 -25.16 25.10
N LEU A 112 12.61 -23.86 25.37
CA LEU A 112 13.11 -22.83 24.44
C LEU A 112 14.03 -21.84 25.20
N PRO A 113 14.89 -21.08 24.49
CA PRO A 113 16.24 -20.70 24.92
C PRO A 113 16.31 -19.74 26.12
N PRO A 114 17.42 -19.75 26.89
CA PRO A 114 17.57 -18.94 28.09
C PRO A 114 17.73 -17.46 27.73
N GLY A 115 16.77 -16.63 28.15
CA GLY A 115 16.86 -15.17 27.99
C GLY A 115 15.54 -14.40 27.95
N LEU A 116 14.39 -15.06 27.74
CA LEU A 116 13.08 -14.41 27.79
C LEU A 116 12.45 -14.55 29.18
N SER A 117 12.07 -13.41 29.76
CA SER A 117 11.51 -13.35 31.12
C SER A 117 10.28 -14.26 31.24
N GLU A 118 10.24 -15.05 32.32
CA GLU A 118 9.14 -15.96 32.69
C GLU A 118 7.74 -15.30 32.62
N SER A 119 7.69 -13.98 32.81
CA SER A 119 6.47 -13.16 32.85
C SER A 119 5.66 -13.15 31.53
N LEU A 120 6.29 -13.38 30.38
CA LEU A 120 5.59 -13.40 29.08
C LEU A 120 4.96 -14.77 28.73
N ARG A 121 5.25 -15.83 29.48
CA ARG A 121 4.74 -17.19 29.19
C ARG A 121 3.36 -17.46 29.77
N VAL A 122 2.97 -16.71 30.80
CA VAL A 122 1.69 -16.87 31.50
C VAL A 122 0.63 -16.02 30.81
N PRO A 123 -0.52 -16.61 30.40
CA PRO A 123 -1.66 -15.83 29.92
C PRO A 123 -1.98 -14.72 30.94
N PRO A 124 -1.88 -13.44 30.57
CA PRO A 124 -2.27 -12.36 31.47
C PRO A 124 -3.76 -12.47 31.77
N ASP A 125 -4.12 -12.24 33.03
CA ASP A 125 -5.51 -12.01 33.38
C ASP A 125 -5.96 -10.71 32.68
N PRO A 126 -6.98 -10.75 31.81
CA PRO A 126 -7.48 -9.56 31.12
C PRO A 126 -8.01 -8.49 32.08
N ARG A 127 -8.32 -8.84 33.34
CA ARG A 127 -8.69 -7.87 34.39
C ARG A 127 -7.49 -7.11 34.95
N ILE A 128 -6.31 -7.73 34.95
CA ILE A 128 -5.06 -7.13 35.44
C ILE A 128 -4.38 -6.36 34.31
N ASP A 129 -4.40 -6.89 33.10
CA ASP A 129 -3.80 -6.25 31.93
C ASP A 129 -4.52 -6.66 30.62
N ALA A 130 -5.49 -5.84 30.23
CA ALA A 130 -6.26 -6.05 29.00
C ALA A 130 -5.41 -5.94 27.72
N TYR A 131 -4.33 -5.14 27.73
CA TYR A 131 -3.49 -4.93 26.54
C TYR A 131 -2.59 -6.14 26.31
N ARG A 132 -1.93 -6.63 27.36
CA ARG A 132 -1.12 -7.85 27.27
C ARG A 132 -2.00 -9.06 26.93
N ALA A 133 -3.24 -9.11 27.41
CA ALA A 133 -4.19 -10.18 27.04
C ALA A 133 -4.60 -10.14 25.58
N ARG A 134 -4.77 -8.95 25.00
CA ARG A 134 -5.04 -8.79 23.56
C ARG A 134 -3.87 -9.25 22.70
N ASP A 135 -2.65 -9.05 23.17
CA ASP A 135 -1.42 -9.32 22.41
C ASP A 135 -0.73 -10.64 22.82
N PHE A 136 -1.30 -11.37 23.78
CA PHE A 136 -0.81 -12.67 24.23
C PHE A 136 -0.94 -13.71 23.12
N GLY A 137 0.14 -14.45 22.84
CA GLY A 137 0.16 -15.49 21.82
C GLY A 137 0.29 -14.97 20.37
N LYS A 138 0.32 -13.65 20.17
CA LYS A 138 0.78 -13.09 18.89
C LYS A 138 2.28 -13.31 18.79
N SER A 139 2.73 -13.98 17.72
CA SER A 139 4.16 -14.00 17.41
C SER A 139 4.65 -12.56 17.21
N PRO A 140 5.93 -12.26 17.53
CA PRO A 140 6.51 -11.00 17.09
C PRO A 140 6.26 -10.88 15.60
N GLU A 141 5.73 -9.72 15.19
CA GLU A 141 5.43 -9.43 13.78
C GLU A 141 6.71 -9.64 12.98
N SER A 142 6.67 -10.54 11.99
CA SER A 142 7.82 -10.71 11.11
C SER A 142 8.01 -9.42 10.31
N ALA A 143 9.25 -9.12 9.92
CA ALA A 143 9.52 -7.91 9.15
C ALA A 143 8.71 -7.89 7.84
N GLU A 144 8.43 -9.07 7.29
CA GLU A 144 7.62 -9.26 6.11
C GLU A 144 6.13 -9.03 6.36
N ASP A 145 5.60 -9.48 7.50
CA ASP A 145 4.21 -9.22 7.88
C ASP A 145 4.00 -7.71 8.14
N ALA A 146 4.98 -7.03 8.73
CA ALA A 146 4.95 -5.58 8.89
C ALA A 146 4.91 -4.84 7.54
N ILE A 147 5.67 -5.33 6.54
CA ILE A 147 5.57 -4.80 5.17
C ILE A 147 4.16 -4.98 4.63
N ARG A 148 3.59 -6.19 4.79
CA ARG A 148 2.29 -6.52 4.23
C ARG A 148 1.19 -5.64 4.84
N GLU A 149 1.21 -5.48 6.15
CA GLU A 149 0.26 -4.66 6.88
C GLU A 149 0.26 -3.21 6.36
N TRP A 150 1.41 -2.56 6.26
CA TRP A 150 1.42 -1.16 5.79
C TRP A 150 1.08 -1.03 4.30
N VAL A 151 1.49 -2.00 3.46
CA VAL A 151 1.13 -2.00 2.04
C VAL A 151 -0.39 -2.15 1.88
N ASP A 152 -1.02 -3.06 2.63
CA ASP A 152 -2.46 -3.30 2.57
C ASP A 152 -3.24 -2.06 3.06
N GLN A 153 -2.73 -1.35 4.07
CA GLN A 153 -3.28 -0.05 4.49
C GLN A 153 -3.20 0.99 3.37
N GLU A 154 -2.05 1.14 2.71
CA GLU A 154 -1.90 2.11 1.60
C GLU A 154 -2.74 1.72 0.38
N LEU A 155 -2.90 0.44 0.09
CA LEU A 155 -3.82 -0.04 -0.96
C LEU A 155 -5.28 0.28 -0.62
N SER A 156 -5.68 0.15 0.65
CA SER A 156 -7.01 0.59 1.10
C SER A 156 -7.19 2.10 1.01
N ILE A 157 -6.13 2.89 1.22
CA ILE A 157 -6.20 4.34 1.02
C ILE A 157 -6.33 4.65 -0.48
N GLU A 158 -5.56 3.97 -1.33
CA GLU A 158 -5.62 4.16 -2.78
C GLU A 158 -7.02 3.87 -3.35
N SER A 159 -7.71 2.83 -2.87
CA SER A 159 -9.06 2.54 -3.34
C SER A 159 -10.04 3.68 -3.05
N ILE A 160 -9.97 4.26 -1.84
CA ILE A 160 -10.79 5.41 -1.43
C ILE A 160 -10.45 6.65 -2.27
N VAL A 161 -9.14 6.93 -2.44
CA VAL A 161 -8.69 8.08 -3.23
C VAL A 161 -9.19 7.97 -4.67
N ARG A 162 -9.05 6.79 -5.29
CA ARG A 162 -9.51 6.55 -6.67
C ARG A 162 -11.02 6.68 -6.80
N GLU A 163 -11.78 6.12 -5.85
CA GLU A 163 -13.24 6.23 -5.84
C GLU A 163 -13.66 7.71 -5.81
N ASN A 164 -13.10 8.50 -4.89
CA ASN A 164 -13.39 9.93 -4.78
C ASN A 164 -13.02 10.70 -6.06
N SER A 165 -11.83 10.44 -6.62
CA SER A 165 -11.39 11.04 -7.88
C SER A 165 -12.35 10.69 -9.02
N CYS A 166 -12.78 9.44 -9.12
CA CYS A 166 -13.73 8.99 -10.15
C CYS A 166 -15.11 9.64 -9.99
N HIS A 167 -15.58 9.85 -8.77
CA HIS A 167 -16.81 10.60 -8.51
C HIS A 167 -16.70 12.04 -9.01
N LEU A 168 -15.62 12.73 -8.68
CA LEU A 168 -15.40 14.10 -9.13
C LEU A 168 -15.28 14.20 -10.66
N LEU A 169 -14.59 13.25 -11.28
CA LEU A 169 -14.52 13.16 -12.74
C LEU A 169 -15.90 12.89 -13.36
N ALA A 170 -16.71 11.99 -12.80
CA ALA A 170 -18.06 11.77 -13.28
C ALA A 170 -18.92 13.04 -13.25
N ASP A 171 -18.78 13.84 -12.18
CA ASP A 171 -19.53 15.08 -11.99
C ASP A 171 -19.06 16.22 -12.91
N LYS A 172 -17.75 16.31 -13.18
CA LYS A 172 -17.15 17.44 -13.92
C LYS A 172 -16.83 17.15 -15.37
N CYS A 173 -16.53 15.90 -15.70
CA CYS A 173 -15.93 15.47 -16.96
C CYS A 173 -16.87 14.60 -17.81
N GLY A 174 -18.18 14.72 -17.61
CA GLY A 174 -19.24 13.86 -18.19
C GLY A 174 -19.23 13.63 -19.71
N SER A 175 -18.27 14.19 -20.45
CA SER A 175 -17.92 13.83 -21.82
C SER A 175 -17.30 12.42 -21.96
N PHE A 176 -16.57 11.92 -20.95
CA PHE A 176 -15.97 10.57 -20.99
C PHE A 176 -16.94 9.52 -20.44
N SER A 177 -17.42 9.72 -19.22
CA SER A 177 -18.48 8.91 -18.60
C SER A 177 -19.05 9.64 -17.38
N THR A 178 -20.34 9.45 -17.12
CA THR A 178 -21.00 9.88 -15.88
C THR A 178 -21.00 8.80 -14.80
N LYS A 179 -20.43 7.62 -15.08
CA LYS A 179 -20.30 6.53 -14.12
C LYS A 179 -18.88 6.51 -13.55
N PRO A 180 -18.69 6.66 -12.23
CA PRO A 180 -17.37 6.64 -11.60
C PRO A 180 -16.55 5.39 -11.98
N GLY A 181 -17.18 4.20 -11.95
CA GLY A 181 -16.50 2.94 -12.27
C GLY A 181 -15.94 2.84 -13.71
N SER A 182 -16.41 3.68 -14.64
CA SER A 182 -15.84 3.72 -16.00
C SER A 182 -14.39 4.23 -16.02
N TYR A 183 -14.02 5.13 -15.11
CA TYR A 183 -12.65 5.67 -15.05
C TYR A 183 -11.67 4.64 -14.50
N ILE A 184 -12.07 3.85 -13.49
CA ILE A 184 -11.27 2.73 -12.99
C ILE A 184 -11.08 1.68 -14.09
N LYS A 185 -12.14 1.35 -14.83
CA LYS A 185 -12.07 0.42 -15.95
C LYS A 185 -11.10 0.93 -17.02
N ALA A 186 -11.22 2.20 -17.41
CA ALA A 186 -10.33 2.82 -18.40
C ALA A 186 -8.87 2.84 -17.95
N TYR A 187 -8.62 3.09 -16.66
CA TYR A 187 -7.27 2.98 -16.09
C TYR A 187 -6.73 1.55 -16.23
N ASN A 188 -7.50 0.55 -15.82
CA ASN A 188 -7.08 -0.85 -15.93
C ASN A 188 -6.81 -1.25 -17.39
N GLU A 189 -7.66 -0.83 -18.32
CA GLU A 189 -7.44 -1.05 -19.76
C GLU A 189 -6.14 -0.36 -20.23
N SER A 190 -5.87 0.87 -19.80
CA SER A 190 -4.64 1.59 -20.18
C SER A 190 -3.34 0.97 -19.62
N VAL A 191 -3.41 0.25 -18.50
CA VAL A 191 -2.24 -0.38 -17.86
C VAL A 191 -2.02 -1.81 -18.36
N TYR A 192 -3.09 -2.55 -18.65
CA TYR A 192 -3.06 -3.96 -19.03
C TYR A 192 -3.18 -4.23 -20.53
N GLU A 193 -2.98 -3.22 -21.37
CA GLU A 193 -2.93 -3.39 -22.83
C GLU A 193 -1.48 -3.37 -23.39
N PRO A 194 -0.62 -4.37 -23.09
CA PRO A 194 0.51 -4.67 -23.95
C PRO A 194 0.11 -5.75 -24.98
N SER A 195 0.47 -5.51 -26.25
CA SER A 195 0.40 -6.41 -27.41
C SER A 195 -0.93 -6.53 -28.19
N ARG A 196 -1.38 -5.41 -28.79
CA ARG A 196 -2.19 -5.47 -30.01
C ARG A 196 -1.75 -4.39 -31.01
N GLU A 197 -0.47 -4.41 -31.33
CA GLU A 197 0.06 -3.85 -32.58
C GLU A 197 0.63 -5.04 -33.37
N ASP A 198 0.39 -5.01 -34.69
CA ASP A 198 0.39 -6.10 -35.67
C ASP A 198 1.65 -6.97 -35.80
#